data_AF-A0A3N5TRH7-F1
#
_entry.id   AF-A0A3N5TRH7-F1
#
_cell.length_a   1.000
_cell.length_b   1.000
_cell.length_c   1.000
_cell.angle_alpha   90.00
_cell.angle_beta   90.00
_cell.angle_gamma   90.00
#
_symmetry.space_group_name_H-M   'P 1'
#
loop_
_entity.id
_entity.type
_entity.pdbx_description
1 polymer ?
#
loop_
_entity_poly.entity_id
_entity_poly.type
_entity_poly.pdbx_seq_one_letter_code
_entity_poly.pdbx_strand_id
1 'polypeptide(L)'
;MNRFQRVFILIMVAASFLGCAHSSMVPPAQRQVAKQPSMSPLGPLSQGSRPAPVFGPPQEFAGSQPGELGRGGIFSAHSPSSNRIALLKNGDESFAARVQLLEDARKSIRIQALIFSGDEAGLHISEILKKKKADGLDVRVIVDAAANLGWQTQWMYFDLKQHG
;
A
#
# COMPACT_ATOMS: atom_id res chain seq x y z
N MET A 1 -8.12 -48.46 1.92
CA MET A 1 -7.10 -47.46 2.31
C MET A 1 -5.74 -48.12 2.29
N ASN A 2 -4.93 -47.80 1.28
CA ASN A 2 -3.69 -48.54 0.97
C ASN A 2 -2.59 -48.20 1.98
N ARG A 3 -1.64 -49.13 2.19
CA ARG A 3 -0.57 -49.00 3.19
C ARG A 3 0.20 -47.68 3.05
N PHE A 4 0.41 -47.21 1.82
CA PHE A 4 1.01 -45.90 1.52
C PHE A 4 0.21 -44.70 2.06
N GLN A 5 -1.12 -44.74 1.95
CA GLN A 5 -1.99 -43.66 2.42
C GLN A 5 -1.99 -43.57 3.95
N ARG A 6 -1.89 -44.71 4.64
CA ARG A 6 -1.76 -44.75 6.11
C ARG A 6 -0.41 -44.19 6.58
N VAL A 7 0.68 -44.51 5.87
CA VAL A 7 2.01 -43.96 6.17
C VAL A 7 2.04 -42.45 5.94
N PHE A 8 1.44 -41.97 4.85
CA PHE A 8 1.40 -40.54 4.53
C PHE A 8 0.61 -39.73 5.57
N ILE A 9 -0.53 -40.27 6.02
CA ILE A 9 -1.33 -39.65 7.09
C ILE A 9 -0.55 -39.63 8.41
N LEU A 10 0.17 -40.70 8.75
CA LEU A 10 0.98 -40.75 9.96
C LEU A 10 2.12 -39.70 9.95
N ILE A 11 2.77 -39.51 8.80
CA ILE A 11 3.84 -38.50 8.64
C ILE A 11 3.28 -37.08 8.79
N MET A 12 2.14 -36.78 8.19
CA MET A 12 1.49 -35.47 8.31
C MET A 12 1.06 -35.15 9.75
N VAL A 13 0.50 -36.15 10.45
CA VAL A 13 0.13 -36.01 11.86
C VAL A 13 1.38 -35.80 12.73
N ALA A 14 2.45 -36.57 12.52
CA ALA A 14 3.70 -36.40 13.27
C ALA A 14 4.35 -35.02 13.04
N ALA A 15 4.36 -34.52 11.79
CA ALA A 15 4.90 -33.20 11.47
C ALA A 15 4.12 -32.06 12.14
N SER A 16 2.80 -32.25 12.34
CA SER A 16 1.94 -31.28 13.03
C SER A 16 2.24 -31.18 14.53
N PHE A 17 2.76 -32.24 15.16
CA PHE A 17 3.17 -32.23 16.57
C PHE A 17 4.58 -31.69 16.81
N LEU A 18 5.46 -31.66 15.80
CA LEU A 18 6.79 -31.04 15.91
C LEU A 18 6.75 -29.50 15.79
N GLY A 19 5.66 -28.92 15.25
CA GLY A 19 5.51 -27.47 15.07
C GLY A 19 5.29 -26.65 16.35
N CYS A 20 5.07 -27.30 17.50
CA CYS A 20 4.83 -26.62 18.78
C CYS A 20 6.08 -26.46 19.65
N ALA A 21 7.25 -26.90 19.22
CA ALA A 21 8.51 -26.57 19.87
C ALA A 21 8.97 -25.16 19.43
N HIS A 22 8.21 -24.14 19.84
CA HIS A 22 8.73 -22.77 19.88
C HIS A 22 9.93 -22.81 20.83
N SER A 23 11.14 -22.66 20.29
CA SER A 23 12.32 -22.33 21.08
C SER A 23 11.93 -21.15 21.96
N SER A 24 11.89 -21.36 23.29
CA SER A 24 11.86 -20.27 24.24
C SER A 24 13.12 -19.45 23.99
N MET A 25 13.02 -18.41 23.16
CA MET A 25 14.09 -17.45 23.04
C MET A 25 14.24 -16.82 24.42
N VAL A 26 15.31 -17.20 25.11
CA VAL A 26 15.76 -16.50 26.30
C VAL A 26 15.91 -15.03 25.88
N PRO A 27 15.19 -14.09 26.51
CA PRO A 27 15.38 -12.68 26.21
C PRO A 27 16.87 -12.38 26.38
N PRO A 28 17.54 -11.69 25.45
CA PRO A 28 18.92 -11.32 25.65
C PRO A 28 19.01 -10.61 27.00
N ALA A 29 19.87 -11.12 27.88
CA ALA A 29 20.09 -10.51 29.20
C ALA A 29 20.29 -9.02 28.97
N GLN A 30 19.49 -8.18 29.65
CA GLN A 30 19.59 -6.73 29.56
C GLN A 30 21.05 -6.37 29.83
N ARG A 31 21.78 -6.07 28.76
CA ARG A 31 23.15 -5.61 28.84
C ARG A 31 23.06 -4.37 29.70
N GLN A 32 23.62 -4.40 30.92
CA GLN A 32 23.65 -3.25 31.80
C GLN A 32 24.26 -2.10 30.99
N VAL A 33 23.41 -1.18 30.57
CA VAL A 33 23.83 0.02 29.88
C VAL A 33 24.68 0.75 30.90
N ALA A 34 25.98 0.84 30.62
CA ALA A 34 26.90 1.58 31.48
C ALA A 34 26.29 2.96 31.72
N LYS A 35 26.21 3.36 32.99
CA LYS A 35 25.50 4.58 33.43
C LYS A 35 26.13 5.86 32.84
N GLN A 36 27.29 5.74 32.21
CA GLN A 36 28.02 6.81 31.57
C GLN A 36 28.38 6.44 30.12
N PRO A 37 28.08 7.32 29.14
CA PRO A 37 28.55 7.17 27.78
C PRO A 37 30.08 7.12 27.74
N SER A 38 30.66 6.20 26.97
CA SER A 38 32.10 6.09 26.72
C SER A 38 32.67 7.24 25.86
N MET A 39 31.84 8.22 25.48
CA MET A 39 32.25 9.35 24.66
C MET A 39 32.48 10.60 25.51
N SER A 40 33.52 11.35 25.19
CA SER A 40 33.79 12.66 25.80
C SER A 40 32.58 13.58 25.64
N PRO A 41 32.29 14.46 26.62
CA PRO A 41 31.22 15.44 26.50
C PRO A 41 31.42 16.26 25.23
N LEU A 42 30.36 16.39 24.41
CA LEU A 42 30.38 17.28 23.27
C LEU A 42 30.67 18.70 23.79
N GLY A 43 31.67 19.36 23.21
CA GLY A 43 32.00 20.74 23.56
C GLY A 43 30.79 21.68 23.34
N PRO A 44 30.74 22.84 24.00
CA PRO A 44 29.66 23.79 23.82
C PRO A 44 29.54 24.17 22.34
N LEU A 45 28.35 23.97 21.76
CA LEU A 45 28.05 24.37 20.40
C LEU A 45 28.17 25.90 20.32
N SER A 46 29.17 26.38 19.59
CA SER A 46 29.33 27.82 19.32
C SER A 46 28.11 28.31 18.55
N GLN A 47 27.59 29.49 18.91
CA GLN A 47 26.45 30.15 18.24
C GLN A 47 26.68 30.39 16.73
N GLY A 48 27.91 30.21 16.22
CA GLY A 48 28.23 30.26 14.79
C GLY A 48 28.03 28.94 14.02
N SER A 49 27.78 27.82 14.70
CA SER A 49 27.56 26.52 14.05
C SER A 49 26.11 26.38 13.62
N ARG A 50 25.76 26.93 12.44
CA ARG A 50 24.52 26.55 11.77
C ARG A 50 24.56 25.03 11.53
N PRO A 51 23.54 24.24 11.92
CA PRO A 51 23.48 22.85 11.52
C PRO A 51 23.55 22.81 10.00
N ALA A 52 24.53 22.10 9.45
CA ALA A 52 24.53 21.80 8.02
C ALA A 52 23.16 21.20 7.72
N PRO A 53 22.38 21.75 6.79
CA PRO A 53 21.06 21.21 6.49
C PRO A 53 21.25 19.74 6.11
N VAL A 54 20.45 18.87 6.75
CA VAL A 54 20.51 17.41 6.54
C VAL A 54 20.34 17.06 5.05
N PHE A 55 19.62 17.92 4.34
CA PHE A 55 19.54 17.93 2.90
C PHE A 55 20.57 18.93 2.39
N GLY A 56 21.37 18.54 1.40
CA GLY A 56 22.42 19.36 0.79
C GLY A 56 21.92 20.73 0.29
N PRO A 57 22.77 21.50 -0.40
CA PRO A 57 22.37 22.81 -0.92
C PRO A 57 21.06 22.68 -1.71
N PRO A 58 20.11 23.64 -1.58
CA PRO A 58 18.86 23.62 -2.32
C PRO A 58 19.18 23.41 -3.81
N GLN A 59 18.77 22.27 -4.35
CA GLN A 59 18.83 22.05 -5.78
C GLN A 59 17.52 22.54 -6.36
N GLU A 60 17.58 23.41 -7.37
CA GLU A 60 16.43 23.63 -8.24
C GLU A 60 16.14 22.33 -8.97
N PHE A 61 14.98 21.75 -8.69
CA PHE A 61 14.53 20.58 -9.42
C PHE A 61 14.24 20.97 -10.87
N ALA A 62 15.18 20.71 -11.77
CA ALA A 62 14.92 20.72 -13.20
C ALA A 62 14.08 19.48 -13.52
N GLY A 63 12.77 19.64 -13.58
CA GLY A 63 11.85 18.57 -13.98
C GLY A 63 12.27 17.95 -15.31
N SER A 64 12.03 16.64 -15.44
CA SER A 64 12.29 15.90 -16.67
C SER A 64 11.70 16.65 -17.88
N GLN A 65 12.44 16.71 -19.00
CA GLN A 65 11.95 17.29 -20.25
C GLN A 65 10.57 16.67 -20.58
N PRO A 66 9.50 17.47 -20.81
CA PRO A 66 8.11 16.97 -20.83
C PRO A 66 7.70 16.12 -22.05
N GLY A 67 8.65 15.47 -22.71
CA GLY A 67 8.53 15.00 -24.10
C GLY A 67 7.61 13.81 -24.33
N GLU A 68 7.65 12.75 -23.53
CA GLU A 68 6.98 11.50 -23.95
C GLU A 68 6.27 10.71 -22.84
N LEU A 69 6.67 10.85 -21.58
CA LEU A 69 6.08 10.10 -20.48
C LEU A 69 5.50 11.08 -19.47
N GLY A 70 4.17 11.20 -19.45
CA GLY A 70 3.46 12.01 -18.45
C GLY A 70 2.54 13.09 -19.00
N ARG A 71 2.38 13.27 -20.31
CA ARG A 71 1.30 14.14 -20.86
C ARG A 71 0.14 13.37 -21.47
N GLY A 72 0.37 12.11 -21.87
CA GLY A 72 -0.69 11.22 -22.34
C GLY A 72 -1.59 10.78 -21.18
N GLY A 73 -2.87 11.15 -21.22
CA GLY A 73 -3.86 10.71 -20.24
C GLY A 73 -3.85 11.46 -18.90
N ILE A 74 -3.20 12.62 -18.80
CA ILE A 74 -3.40 13.55 -17.67
C ILE A 74 -4.58 14.46 -18.00
N PHE A 75 -5.55 14.51 -17.09
CA PHE A 75 -6.73 15.35 -17.20
C PHE A 75 -6.41 16.73 -16.62
N SER A 76 -6.95 17.79 -17.21
CA SER A 76 -6.87 19.13 -16.64
C SER A 76 -7.44 19.14 -15.23
N ALA A 77 -6.72 19.72 -14.28
CA ALA A 77 -7.22 19.88 -12.93
C ALA A 77 -8.44 20.81 -12.94
N HIS A 78 -9.52 20.37 -12.29
CA HIS A 78 -10.68 21.20 -12.05
C HIS A 78 -10.35 22.31 -11.05
N SER A 79 -11.00 23.46 -11.18
CA SER A 79 -10.87 24.56 -10.20
C SER A 79 -11.27 24.05 -8.81
N PRO A 80 -10.60 24.50 -7.72
CA PRO A 80 -11.03 24.20 -6.36
C PRO A 80 -12.52 24.50 -6.12
N SER A 81 -13.06 25.54 -6.76
CA SER A 81 -14.49 25.91 -6.66
C SER A 81 -15.46 24.91 -7.27
N SER A 82 -14.99 24.03 -8.17
CA SER A 82 -15.80 22.95 -8.74
C SER A 82 -15.70 21.64 -7.95
N ASN A 83 -14.87 21.59 -6.92
CA ASN A 83 -14.73 20.43 -6.05
C ASN A 83 -15.69 20.53 -4.86
N ARG A 84 -16.21 19.38 -4.43
CA ARG A 84 -16.94 19.26 -3.16
C ARG A 84 -16.00 18.64 -2.14
N ILE A 85 -15.98 19.19 -0.94
CA ILE A 85 -15.12 18.73 0.15
C ILE A 85 -16.03 18.29 1.30
N ALA A 86 -15.74 17.11 1.85
CA ALA A 86 -16.40 16.59 3.04
C ALA A 86 -15.35 16.04 4.01
N LEU A 87 -15.54 16.29 5.30
CA LEU A 87 -14.76 15.65 6.35
C LEU A 87 -15.55 14.43 6.85
N LEU A 88 -14.94 13.25 6.77
CA LEU A 88 -15.57 11.99 7.14
C LEU A 88 -14.95 11.48 8.44
N LYS A 89 -15.76 10.88 9.31
CA LYS A 89 -15.36 10.57 10.69
C LYS A 89 -14.36 9.41 10.77
N ASN A 90 -14.52 8.42 9.90
CA ASN A 90 -13.79 7.16 9.97
C ASN A 90 -13.68 6.46 8.60
N GLY A 91 -13.08 5.27 8.60
CA GLY A 91 -12.90 4.44 7.40
C GLY A 91 -14.20 3.99 6.76
N ASP A 92 -15.20 3.63 7.56
CA ASP A 92 -16.48 3.09 7.08
C ASP A 92 -17.28 4.14 6.30
N GLU A 93 -17.44 5.34 6.88
CA GLU A 93 -18.06 6.48 6.20
C GLU A 93 -17.28 6.86 4.94
N SER A 94 -15.95 6.79 5.01
CA SER A 94 -15.07 7.06 3.88
C SER A 94 -15.24 6.04 2.75
N PHE A 95 -15.40 4.77 3.09
CA PHE A 95 -15.63 3.70 2.12
C PHE A 95 -17.01 3.83 1.48
N ALA A 96 -18.06 4.02 2.28
CA ALA A 96 -19.43 4.22 1.79
C ALA A 96 -19.52 5.43 0.83
N ALA A 97 -18.92 6.56 1.18
CA ALA A 97 -18.88 7.74 0.32
C ALA A 97 -18.15 7.47 -1.01
N ARG A 98 -17.04 6.73 -0.98
CA ARG A 98 -16.31 6.34 -2.21
C ARG A 98 -17.13 5.40 -3.09
N VAL A 99 -17.81 4.40 -2.52
CA VAL A 99 -18.70 3.50 -3.27
C VAL A 99 -19.77 4.32 -3.98
N GLN A 100 -20.45 5.21 -3.27
CA GLN A 100 -21.46 6.08 -3.87
C GLN A 100 -20.90 6.96 -4.99
N LEU A 101 -19.73 7.57 -4.80
CA LEU A 101 -19.07 8.37 -5.85
C LEU A 101 -18.74 7.56 -7.10
N LEU A 102 -18.34 6.30 -6.95
CA LEU A 102 -18.06 5.40 -8.07
C LEU A 102 -19.34 5.01 -8.80
N GLU A 103 -20.41 4.70 -8.07
CA GLU A 103 -21.73 4.40 -8.65
C GLU A 103 -22.34 5.61 -9.36
N ASP A 104 -22.11 6.82 -8.84
CA ASP A 104 -22.57 8.07 -9.42
C ASP A 104 -21.67 8.64 -10.52
N ALA A 105 -20.53 7.99 -10.81
CA ALA A 105 -19.65 8.41 -11.89
C ALA A 105 -20.38 8.36 -13.25
N ARG A 106 -20.11 9.37 -14.09
CA ARG A 106 -20.71 9.56 -15.42
C ARG A 106 -19.72 9.78 -16.56
N LYS A 107 -18.45 10.07 -16.27
CA LYS A 107 -17.44 10.44 -17.28
C LYS A 107 -16.20 9.57 -17.22
N SER A 108 -15.58 9.49 -16.05
CA SER A 108 -14.32 8.77 -15.86
C SER A 108 -14.14 8.40 -14.39
N ILE A 109 -13.35 7.36 -14.13
CA ILE A 109 -12.93 6.96 -12.79
C ILE A 109 -11.40 6.84 -12.77
N ARG A 110 -10.76 7.43 -11.76
CA ARG A 110 -9.32 7.40 -11.58
C ARG A 110 -9.00 7.08 -10.12
N ILE A 111 -8.38 5.94 -9.87
CA ILE A 111 -7.99 5.51 -8.54
C ILE A 111 -6.47 5.43 -8.48
N GLN A 112 -5.90 6.04 -7.45
CA GLN A 112 -4.51 5.84 -7.07
C GLN A 112 -4.47 5.41 -5.61
N ALA A 113 -3.86 4.27 -5.33
CA ALA A 113 -3.80 3.71 -3.98
C ALA A 113 -2.45 3.05 -3.72
N LEU A 114 -1.95 3.15 -2.50
CA LEU A 114 -0.80 2.36 -2.05
C LEU A 114 -1.17 0.87 -2.01
N ILE A 115 -2.33 0.55 -1.42
CA ILE A 115 -2.86 -0.82 -1.31
C ILE A 115 -4.26 -0.82 -1.91
N PHE A 116 -4.51 -1.76 -2.82
CA PHE A 116 -5.83 -2.07 -3.37
C PHE A 116 -5.95 -3.60 -3.46
N SER A 117 -6.19 -4.23 -2.33
CA SER A 117 -6.17 -5.68 -2.13
C SER A 117 -7.39 -6.39 -2.72
N GLY A 118 -7.24 -7.66 -3.10
CA GLY A 118 -8.34 -8.56 -3.48
C GLY A 118 -9.08 -9.14 -2.27
N ASP A 119 -9.39 -8.30 -1.29
CA ASP A 119 -10.26 -8.60 -0.14
C ASP A 119 -11.72 -8.22 -0.45
N GLU A 120 -12.62 -8.33 0.52
CA GLU A 120 -14.05 -8.06 0.33
C GLU A 120 -14.32 -6.64 -0.19
N ALA A 121 -13.59 -5.65 0.35
CA ALA A 121 -13.73 -4.26 -0.04
C ALA A 121 -13.20 -4.02 -1.46
N GLY A 122 -12.03 -4.58 -1.79
CA GLY A 122 -11.44 -4.41 -3.11
C GLY A 122 -12.21 -5.13 -4.20
N LEU A 123 -12.69 -6.34 -3.92
CA LEU A 123 -13.56 -7.08 -4.84
C LEU A 123 -14.86 -6.34 -5.11
N HIS A 124 -15.50 -5.78 -4.06
CA HIS A 124 -16.71 -4.97 -4.23
C HIS A 124 -16.47 -3.75 -5.13
N ILE A 125 -15.38 -3.01 -4.91
CA ILE A 125 -15.01 -1.88 -5.77
C ILE A 125 -14.72 -2.36 -7.19
N SER A 126 -14.04 -3.50 -7.36
CA SER A 126 -13.69 -4.05 -8.68
C SER A 126 -14.92 -4.34 -9.55
N GLU A 127 -16.02 -4.84 -8.94
CA GLU A 127 -17.28 -5.08 -9.66
C GLU A 127 -17.90 -3.76 -10.16
N ILE A 128 -17.86 -2.71 -9.34
CA ILE A 128 -18.35 -1.38 -9.75
C ILE A 128 -17.50 -0.86 -10.91
N LEU A 129 -16.18 -0.99 -10.85
CA LEU A 129 -15.28 -0.55 -11.91
C LEU A 129 -15.57 -1.27 -13.24
N LYS A 130 -15.71 -2.60 -13.21
CA LYS A 130 -16.09 -3.39 -14.40
C LYS A 130 -17.43 -2.96 -14.98
N LYS A 131 -18.44 -2.75 -14.14
CA LYS A 131 -19.74 -2.25 -14.57
C LYS A 131 -19.61 -0.88 -15.25
N LYS A 132 -18.87 0.05 -14.65
CA LYS A 132 -18.67 1.39 -15.21
C LYS A 132 -17.86 1.39 -16.50
N LYS A 133 -16.90 0.48 -16.62
CA LYS A 133 -16.19 0.24 -17.88
C LYS A 133 -17.14 -0.26 -18.96
N ALA A 134 -18.00 -1.23 -18.65
CA ALA A 134 -19.01 -1.74 -19.56
C ALA A 134 -20.04 -0.66 -19.98
N ASP A 135 -20.36 0.28 -19.08
CA ASP A 135 -21.16 1.47 -19.37
C ASP A 135 -20.43 2.50 -20.25
N GLY A 136 -19.16 2.28 -20.60
CA GLY A 136 -18.36 3.09 -21.52
C GLY A 136 -17.49 4.17 -20.87
N LEU A 137 -17.33 4.17 -19.54
CA LEU A 137 -16.48 5.15 -18.85
C LEU A 137 -14.98 4.83 -19.04
N ASP A 138 -14.14 5.89 -19.06
CA ASP A 138 -12.68 5.75 -18.95
C ASP A 138 -12.30 5.47 -17.49
N VAL A 139 -12.00 4.21 -17.19
CA VAL A 139 -11.63 3.73 -15.85
C VAL A 139 -10.13 3.42 -15.84
N ARG A 140 -9.42 3.98 -14.85
CA ARG A 140 -7.97 3.76 -14.66
C ARG A 140 -7.63 3.60 -13.19
N VAL A 141 -6.80 2.60 -12.91
CA VAL A 141 -6.31 2.28 -11.57
C VAL A 141 -4.79 2.21 -11.59
N ILE A 142 -4.15 2.94 -10.68
CA ILE A 142 -2.70 2.91 -10.47
C ILE A 142 -2.43 2.48 -9.03
N VAL A 143 -1.61 1.45 -8.86
CA VAL A 143 -1.28 0.85 -7.57
C VAL A 143 0.21 0.67 -7.43
N ASP A 144 0.70 0.64 -6.20
CA ASP A 144 2.08 0.24 -5.93
C ASP A 144 2.25 -1.28 -6.18
N ALA A 145 3.29 -1.67 -6.91
CA ALA A 145 3.48 -3.07 -7.28
C ALA A 145 3.88 -3.96 -6.08
N ALA A 146 4.75 -3.46 -5.21
CA ALA A 146 5.32 -4.24 -4.11
C ALA A 146 4.30 -4.46 -2.97
N ALA A 147 3.41 -3.49 -2.76
CA ALA A 147 2.39 -3.56 -1.72
C ALA A 147 1.19 -4.47 -2.07
N ASN A 148 1.08 -4.96 -3.31
CA ASN A 148 -0.12 -5.66 -3.81
C ASN A 148 0.17 -7.09 -4.33
N LEU A 149 1.19 -7.77 -3.82
CA LEU A 149 1.67 -9.07 -4.31
C LEU A 149 0.80 -10.29 -3.97
N GLY A 150 -0.27 -10.13 -3.18
CA GLY A 150 -1.15 -11.23 -2.78
C GLY A 150 -1.81 -11.94 -3.97
N TRP A 151 -1.91 -13.27 -3.94
CA TRP A 151 -2.42 -14.07 -5.06
C TRP A 151 -3.84 -13.65 -5.50
N GLN A 152 -4.76 -13.50 -4.55
CA GLN A 152 -6.13 -13.04 -4.79
C GLN A 152 -6.16 -11.62 -5.37
N THR A 153 -5.30 -10.73 -4.87
CA THR A 153 -5.14 -9.37 -5.41
C THR A 153 -4.68 -9.42 -6.87
N GLN A 154 -3.72 -10.29 -7.20
CA GLN A 154 -3.26 -10.45 -8.58
C GLN A 154 -4.34 -11.00 -9.50
N TRP A 155 -5.18 -11.93 -9.03
CA TRP A 155 -6.35 -12.41 -9.77
C TRP A 155 -7.37 -11.32 -10.02
N MET A 156 -7.71 -10.54 -9.00
CA MET A 156 -8.60 -9.37 -9.15
C MET A 156 -8.04 -8.40 -10.19
N TYR A 157 -6.74 -8.13 -10.20
CA TYR A 157 -6.13 -7.27 -11.22
C TYR A 157 -6.13 -7.88 -12.61
N PHE A 158 -5.95 -9.19 -12.72
CA PHE A 158 -6.07 -9.87 -14.01
C PHE A 158 -7.49 -9.69 -14.57
N ASP A 159 -8.51 -9.91 -13.74
CA ASP A 159 -9.91 -9.71 -14.10
C ASP A 159 -10.20 -8.25 -14.50
N LEU A 160 -9.74 -7.28 -13.70
CA LEU A 160 -9.85 -5.85 -14.03
C LEU A 160 -9.14 -5.46 -15.33
N LYS A 161 -8.03 -6.10 -15.69
CA LYS A 161 -7.36 -5.83 -16.98
C LYS A 161 -8.17 -6.32 -18.18
N GLN A 162 -8.99 -7.37 -18.00
CA GLN A 162 -9.82 -7.90 -19.07
C GLN A 162 -11.16 -7.15 -19.19
N HIS A 163 -11.72 -6.68 -18.06
CA HIS A 163 -13.11 -6.23 -17.99
C HIS A 163 -13.30 -4.81 -17.42
N GLY A 164 -12.25 -4.19 -16.87
CA GLY A 164 -12.28 -2.91 -16.15
C GLY A 164 -11.60 -1.74 -16.84
#